data_AF-A0A0Q7JL58-F1
#
_entry.id   AF-A0A0Q7JL58-F1
#
_cell.length_a   1.000
_cell.length_b   1.000
_cell.length_c   1.000
_cell.angle_alpha   90.00
_cell.angle_beta   90.00
_cell.angle_gamma   90.00
#
_symmetry.space_group_name_H-M   'P 1'
#
loop_
_entity.id
_entity.type
_entity.pdbx_description
1 polymer ?
#
loop_
_entity_poly.entity_id
_entity_poly.type
_entity_poly.pdbx_seq_one_letter_code
_entity_poly.pdbx_strand_id
1 'polypeptide(L)'
;MSDSVHEAQVDIDGHRLRLRNLDKVLYPATGTTKAEVIDYYARVAQAMLPLLAKRPVSRFRWPDGVAAPSFVEKSVPQGTPDWVHTVTLDAPGSSKDRGRITYPLVDSLAALTWLANLAALELHVPQWKVGPRGTERDPDRLVIDLDPGAPAALPECAEVALLVRERLSADGLECVPVTSGSKGLQLYAPLSGTQDADVVREYAKRLAESLARERRDLVVSSMSKALRPGKVLLDWSQNHHAKTTICPYSLRGREQPNAAAPRTWAEIEDAGSLTQLHHREVVERLDDLAHVTEALQHKGPRVPT
;
A
#
# COMPACT_ATOMS: atom_id res chain seq x y z
N MET A 1 30.28 24.68 -6.55
CA MET A 1 29.52 24.71 -5.29
C MET A 1 28.07 24.88 -5.69
N SER A 2 27.30 23.79 -5.64
CA SER A 2 25.87 23.83 -5.98
C SER A 2 25.13 24.37 -4.77
N ASP A 3 24.39 25.47 -4.91
CA ASP A 3 23.43 25.92 -3.91
C ASP A 3 22.37 24.83 -3.76
N SER A 4 22.53 23.96 -2.77
CA SER A 4 21.50 23.00 -2.41
C SER A 4 20.32 23.78 -1.85
N VAL A 5 19.20 23.79 -2.58
CA VAL A 5 17.97 24.45 -2.15
C VAL A 5 17.47 23.74 -0.89
N HIS A 6 17.67 24.33 0.28
CA HIS A 6 17.27 23.76 1.56
C HIS A 6 15.75 23.87 1.81
N GLU A 7 15.15 24.98 1.36
CA GLU A 7 13.71 25.20 1.40
C GLU A 7 13.23 25.76 0.06
N ALA A 8 11.97 25.49 -0.31
CA ALA A 8 11.34 26.03 -1.51
C ALA A 8 9.88 26.42 -1.22
N GLN A 9 9.40 27.49 -1.86
CA GLN A 9 7.98 27.75 -1.97
C GLN A 9 7.52 27.31 -3.35
N VAL A 10 6.50 26.46 -3.38
CA VAL A 10 5.92 25.91 -4.62
C VAL A 10 4.43 26.18 -4.64
N ASP A 11 3.88 26.34 -5.84
CA ASP A 11 2.44 26.39 -6.08
C ASP A 11 2.04 25.08 -6.78
N ILE A 12 1.17 24.30 -6.13
CA ILE A 12 0.72 22.99 -6.61
C ILE A 12 -0.80 22.96 -6.47
N ASP A 13 -1.51 22.67 -7.56
CA ASP A 13 -2.97 22.69 -7.63
C ASP A 13 -3.61 24.01 -7.11
N GLY A 14 -2.91 25.15 -7.25
CA GLY A 14 -3.37 26.44 -6.74
C GLY A 14 -3.15 26.64 -5.23
N HIS A 15 -2.41 25.74 -4.59
CA HIS A 15 -2.06 25.81 -3.19
C HIS A 15 -0.57 26.12 -3.01
N ARG A 16 -0.26 27.09 -2.15
CA ARG A 16 1.13 27.45 -1.82
C ARG A 16 1.67 26.55 -0.71
N LEU A 17 2.71 25.77 -1.01
CA LEU A 17 3.39 24.91 -0.04
C LEU A 17 4.80 25.42 0.24
N ARG A 18 5.21 25.38 1.52
CA ARG A 18 6.62 25.55 1.92
C ARG A 18 7.25 24.19 2.15
N LEU A 19 8.09 23.78 1.20
CA LEU A 19 8.93 22.59 1.31
C LEU A 19 10.19 22.98 2.10
N ARG A 20 10.64 22.12 3.01
CA ARG A 20 11.79 22.40 3.90
C ARG A 20 12.74 21.23 3.94
N ASN A 21 13.98 21.39 4.43
CA ASN A 21 14.95 20.31 4.59
C ASN A 21 15.07 19.40 3.36
N LEU A 22 15.07 20.00 2.17
CA LEU A 22 15.00 19.28 0.89
C LEU A 22 16.25 18.44 0.62
N ASP A 23 17.40 18.92 1.08
CA ASP A 23 18.71 18.25 1.05
C ASP A 23 18.87 17.14 2.09
N LYS A 24 17.91 16.99 3.02
CA LYS A 24 17.97 15.95 4.05
C LYS A 24 17.94 14.56 3.43
N VAL A 25 18.95 13.75 3.70
CA VAL A 25 18.99 12.34 3.30
C VAL A 25 17.99 11.54 4.13
N LEU A 26 17.01 10.92 3.46
CA LEU A 26 16.05 10.02 4.09
C LEU A 26 16.42 8.55 3.94
N TYR A 27 17.16 8.18 2.89
CA TYR A 27 17.72 6.83 2.70
C TYR A 27 19.25 6.87 2.64
N PRO A 28 19.95 6.63 3.75
CA PRO A 28 21.41 6.73 3.81
C PRO A 28 22.14 5.79 2.84
N ALA A 29 21.61 4.58 2.61
CA ALA A 29 22.25 3.58 1.76
C ALA A 29 22.41 4.02 0.29
N THR A 30 21.53 4.90 -0.19
CA THR A 30 21.53 5.40 -1.57
C THR A 30 21.77 6.91 -1.65
N GLY A 31 21.87 7.59 -0.51
CA GLY A 31 21.89 9.05 -0.44
C GLY A 31 20.57 9.72 -0.84
N THR A 32 19.46 8.98 -0.96
CA THR A 32 18.19 9.56 -1.46
C THR A 32 17.68 10.61 -0.48
N THR A 33 17.51 11.82 -1.01
CA THR A 33 17.10 13.03 -0.29
C THR A 33 15.59 13.17 -0.19
N LYS A 34 15.13 14.07 0.69
CA LYS A 34 13.71 14.40 0.79
C LYS A 34 13.18 15.04 -0.48
N ALA A 35 13.99 15.84 -1.18
CA ALA A 35 13.63 16.38 -2.48
C ALA A 35 13.29 15.27 -3.50
N GLU A 36 14.11 14.23 -3.58
CA GLU A 36 13.87 13.08 -4.46
C GLU A 36 12.64 12.27 -4.05
N VAL A 37 12.37 12.13 -2.75
CA VAL A 37 11.12 11.50 -2.26
C VAL A 37 9.89 12.32 -2.68
N ILE A 38 9.95 13.65 -2.57
CA ILE A 38 8.87 14.53 -3.01
C ILE A 38 8.67 14.44 -4.53
N ASP A 39 9.76 14.47 -5.31
CA ASP A 39 9.74 14.33 -6.76
C ASP A 39 9.13 12.97 -7.19
N TYR A 40 9.55 11.87 -6.56
CA TYR A 40 8.98 10.55 -6.79
C TYR A 40 7.46 10.55 -6.62
N TYR A 41 6.97 11.04 -5.48
CA TYR A 41 5.53 11.10 -5.21
C TYR A 41 4.79 12.00 -6.19
N ALA A 42 5.40 13.10 -6.63
CA ALA A 42 4.82 13.97 -7.65
C ALA A 42 4.70 13.27 -9.00
N ARG A 43 5.71 12.50 -9.41
CA ARG A 43 5.70 11.76 -10.69
C ARG A 43 4.68 10.63 -10.72
N VAL A 44 4.54 9.87 -9.64
CA VAL A 44 3.58 8.76 -9.57
C VAL A 44 2.15 9.20 -9.21
N ALA A 45 1.93 10.49 -8.94
CA ALA A 45 0.67 11.01 -8.41
C ALA A 45 -0.53 10.61 -9.28
N GLN A 46 -0.42 10.71 -10.61
CA GLN A 46 -1.52 10.39 -11.52
C GLN A 46 -1.98 8.93 -11.41
N ALA A 47 -1.04 7.99 -11.24
CA ALA A 47 -1.34 6.56 -11.07
C ALA A 47 -1.76 6.22 -9.62
N MET A 48 -1.20 6.91 -8.63
CA MET A 48 -1.41 6.61 -7.20
C MET A 48 -2.71 7.21 -6.64
N LEU A 49 -3.09 8.43 -7.05
CA LEU A 49 -4.24 9.14 -6.49
C LEU A 49 -5.57 8.37 -6.63
N PRO A 50 -5.90 7.71 -7.77
CA PRO A 50 -7.10 6.88 -7.86
C PRO A 50 -7.16 5.74 -6.83
N LEU A 51 -5.99 5.22 -6.42
CA LEU A 51 -5.87 4.12 -5.46
C LEU A 51 -6.02 4.60 -4.00
N LEU A 52 -5.64 5.86 -3.73
CA LEU A 52 -5.82 6.55 -2.44
C LEU A 52 -7.21 7.17 -2.29
N ALA A 53 -7.89 7.45 -3.40
CA ALA A 53 -9.11 8.26 -3.45
C ALA A 53 -10.18 7.75 -2.46
N LYS A 54 -10.64 8.67 -1.60
CA LYS A 54 -11.66 8.43 -0.57
C LYS A 54 -11.28 7.37 0.45
N ARG A 55 -10.00 7.05 0.63
CA ARG A 55 -9.53 6.15 1.69
C ARG A 55 -8.85 6.97 2.81
N PRO A 56 -9.18 6.75 4.10
CA PRO A 56 -8.48 7.39 5.20
C PRO A 56 -7.03 6.88 5.26
N VAL A 57 -6.05 7.78 5.15
CA VAL A 57 -4.63 7.39 5.02
C VAL A 57 -3.96 7.37 6.39
N SER A 58 -3.43 6.21 6.78
CA SER A 58 -2.46 6.09 7.88
C SER A 58 -1.06 6.30 7.33
N ARG A 59 -0.27 7.17 7.97
CA ARG A 59 1.04 7.57 7.46
C ARG A 59 2.12 7.04 8.37
N PHE A 60 3.13 6.38 7.81
CA PHE A 60 4.35 6.07 8.55
C PHE A 60 5.42 7.08 8.17
N ARG A 61 5.99 7.72 9.18
CA ARG A 61 6.87 8.87 9.00
C ARG A 61 8.27 8.57 9.51
N TRP A 62 9.27 9.00 8.73
CA TRP A 62 10.69 8.98 9.08
C TRP A 62 11.27 10.38 8.94
N PRO A 63 10.96 11.31 9.86
CA PRO A 63 11.46 12.68 9.77
C PRO A 63 12.98 12.76 9.70
N ASP A 64 13.68 11.80 10.32
CA ASP A 64 15.13 11.70 10.41
C ASP A 64 15.74 10.59 9.54
N GLY A 65 14.98 10.09 8.58
CA GLY A 65 15.40 9.04 7.65
C GLY A 65 15.25 7.62 8.20
N VAL A 66 15.38 6.63 7.32
CA VAL A 66 15.05 5.21 7.58
C VAL A 66 15.95 4.50 8.59
N ALA A 67 17.10 5.09 8.92
CA ALA A 67 18.00 4.60 9.97
C ALA A 67 17.57 5.04 11.38
N ALA A 68 16.65 6.00 11.49
CA ALA A 68 16.11 6.49 12.75
C ALA A 68 14.71 5.88 13.04
N PRO A 69 14.21 5.97 14.29
CA PRO A 69 12.88 5.49 14.63
C PRO A 69 11.77 6.15 13.79
N SER A 70 10.83 5.32 13.33
CA SER A 70 9.61 5.76 12.68
C SER A 70 8.45 5.91 13.65
N PHE A 71 7.39 6.60 13.24
CA PHE A 71 6.10 6.52 13.92
C PHE A 71 4.93 6.46 12.95
N VAL A 72 3.81 5.90 13.43
CA VAL A 72 2.54 5.87 12.71
C VAL A 72 1.70 7.05 13.14
N GLU A 73 1.29 7.87 12.19
CA GLU A 73 0.43 9.00 12.42
C GLU A 73 -0.90 8.75 11.71
N LYS A 74 -1.96 8.49 12.48
CA LYS A 74 -3.32 8.31 11.95
C LYS A 74 -4.09 9.62 11.87
N SER A 75 -4.06 10.41 12.95
CA SER A 75 -4.71 11.72 12.99
C SER A 75 -3.85 12.77 12.31
N VAL A 76 -4.43 13.65 11.50
CA VAL A 76 -3.73 14.81 10.93
C VAL A 76 -3.10 15.67 12.04
N PRO A 77 -1.87 16.20 11.83
CA PRO A 77 -1.21 17.03 12.83
C PRO A 77 -1.90 18.38 12.99
N GLN A 78 -1.62 19.05 14.10
CA GLN A 78 -1.98 20.46 14.26
C GLN A 78 -1.31 21.31 13.17
N GLY A 79 -2.03 22.29 12.61
CA GLY A 79 -1.53 23.11 11.51
C GLY A 79 -1.60 22.41 10.14
N THR A 80 -2.42 21.36 10.01
CA THR A 80 -2.80 20.80 8.71
C THR A 80 -3.42 21.91 7.85
N PRO A 81 -2.98 22.08 6.59
CA PRO A 81 -3.56 23.09 5.70
C PRO A 81 -5.08 22.90 5.51
N ASP A 82 -5.81 23.99 5.36
CA ASP A 82 -7.27 24.01 5.24
C ASP A 82 -7.81 23.30 3.99
N TRP A 83 -7.01 23.29 2.92
CA TRP A 83 -7.30 22.58 1.68
C TRP A 83 -7.05 21.06 1.74
N VAL A 84 -6.43 20.55 2.81
CA VAL A 84 -6.29 19.10 2.99
C VAL A 84 -7.63 18.54 3.44
N HIS A 85 -8.27 17.74 2.58
CA HIS A 85 -9.49 17.05 2.93
C HIS A 85 -9.26 16.05 4.06
N THR A 86 -10.22 15.96 4.98
CA THR A 86 -10.14 15.05 6.13
C THR A 86 -11.46 14.33 6.39
N VAL A 87 -11.37 13.21 7.10
CA VAL A 87 -12.53 12.49 7.60
C VAL A 87 -12.30 12.07 9.05
N THR A 88 -13.29 12.31 9.91
CA THR A 88 -13.22 11.93 11.32
C THR A 88 -14.04 10.68 11.59
N LEU A 89 -13.34 9.58 11.89
CA LEU A 89 -13.90 8.26 12.11
C LEU A 89 -13.71 7.83 13.57
N ASP A 90 -14.46 6.82 13.99
CA ASP A 90 -14.22 6.16 15.26
C ASP A 90 -12.89 5.40 15.23
N ALA A 91 -12.17 5.40 16.36
CA ALA A 91 -10.94 4.62 16.47
C ALA A 91 -11.24 3.12 16.28
N PRO A 92 -10.47 2.40 15.44
CA PRO A 92 -10.63 0.96 15.28
C PRO A 92 -10.21 0.19 16.53
N GLY A 93 -11.10 -0.65 17.09
CA GLY A 93 -10.84 -1.52 18.25
C GLY A 93 -11.83 -1.30 19.42
N SER A 94 -12.29 -2.41 20.03
CA SER A 94 -13.33 -2.42 21.08
C SER A 94 -12.83 -1.99 22.46
N SER A 95 -13.38 -0.91 23.00
CA SER A 95 -14.09 -0.88 24.30
C SER A 95 -14.69 0.52 24.51
N LYS A 96 -15.61 0.64 25.48
CA LYS A 96 -16.40 1.82 25.83
C LYS A 96 -15.55 3.05 26.19
N ASP A 97 -15.04 3.76 25.18
CA ASP A 97 -14.68 5.19 25.17
C ASP A 97 -14.05 5.48 23.80
N ARG A 98 -14.89 5.75 22.79
CA ARG A 98 -14.42 5.94 21.42
C ARG A 98 -13.70 7.28 21.29
N GLY A 99 -12.37 7.23 21.29
CA GLY A 99 -11.58 8.30 20.68
C GLY A 99 -11.94 8.42 19.19
N ARG A 100 -12.04 9.65 18.68
CA ARG A 100 -12.20 9.92 17.25
C ARG A 100 -10.84 10.21 16.62
N ILE A 101 -10.63 9.74 15.40
CA ILE A 101 -9.40 9.98 14.64
C ILE A 101 -9.75 10.73 13.36
N THR A 102 -9.06 11.84 13.11
CA THR A 102 -9.23 12.64 11.89
C THR A 102 -8.14 12.29 10.88
N TYR A 103 -8.47 11.47 9.89
CA TYR A 103 -7.53 11.04 8.85
C TYR A 103 -7.50 12.03 7.69
N PRO A 104 -6.35 12.19 7.01
CA PRO A 104 -6.33 12.86 5.72
C PRO A 104 -6.94 11.96 4.64
N LEU A 105 -7.66 12.59 3.71
CA LEU A 105 -8.03 12.03 2.41
C LEU A 105 -7.08 12.63 1.39
N VAL A 106 -6.39 11.79 0.61
CA VAL A 106 -5.36 12.22 -0.34
C VAL A 106 -5.93 12.10 -1.74
N ASP A 107 -6.37 13.22 -2.29
CA ASP A 107 -7.08 13.31 -3.58
C ASP A 107 -6.52 14.37 -4.52
N SER A 108 -5.38 14.97 -4.19
CA SER A 108 -4.67 15.95 -5.03
C SER A 108 -3.15 15.76 -4.97
N LEU A 109 -2.45 16.30 -5.98
CA LEU A 109 -0.99 16.33 -5.99
C LEU A 109 -0.49 17.17 -4.82
N ALA A 110 -1.13 18.31 -4.52
CA ALA A 110 -0.80 19.14 -3.37
C ALA A 110 -0.84 18.36 -2.03
N ALA A 111 -1.88 17.55 -1.80
CA ALA A 111 -2.00 16.74 -0.59
C ALA A 111 -0.91 15.67 -0.50
N LEU A 112 -0.61 15.02 -1.62
CA LEU A 112 0.45 14.01 -1.69
C LEU A 112 1.83 14.61 -1.45
N THR A 113 2.15 15.76 -2.08
CA THR A 113 3.39 16.50 -1.84
C THR A 113 3.51 16.99 -0.40
N TRP A 114 2.41 17.45 0.22
CA TRP A 114 2.40 17.82 1.64
C TRP A 114 2.78 16.64 2.54
N LEU A 115 2.21 15.45 2.29
CA LEU A 115 2.57 14.23 3.03
C LEU A 115 4.05 13.86 2.85
N ALA A 116 4.56 13.90 1.62
CA ALA A 116 5.97 13.65 1.34
C ALA A 116 6.89 14.66 2.07
N ASN A 117 6.50 15.94 2.11
CA ASN A 117 7.23 16.98 2.83
C ASN A 117 7.28 16.74 4.35
N LEU A 118 6.25 16.10 4.90
CA LEU A 118 6.19 15.62 6.29
C LEU A 118 7.03 14.35 6.54
N ALA A 119 7.77 13.86 5.53
CA ALA A 119 8.52 12.61 5.51
C ALA A 119 7.63 11.37 5.76
N ALA A 120 6.38 11.41 5.29
CA ALA A 120 5.53 10.22 5.22
C ALA A 120 6.00 9.34 4.05
N LEU A 121 6.84 8.35 4.37
CA LEU A 121 7.37 7.44 3.36
C LEU A 121 6.36 6.35 3.01
N GLU A 122 5.61 5.84 3.99
CA GLU A 122 4.58 4.83 3.72
C GLU A 122 3.17 5.39 3.91
N LEU A 123 2.33 5.19 2.90
CA LEU A 123 0.92 5.52 2.89
C LEU A 123 0.11 4.22 2.92
N HIS A 124 -0.57 3.98 4.04
CA HIS A 124 -1.37 2.79 4.26
C HIS A 124 -2.85 3.14 4.24
N VAL A 125 -3.65 2.33 3.54
CA VAL A 125 -5.09 2.57 3.34
C VAL A 125 -5.90 1.30 3.58
N PRO A 126 -7.15 1.42 4.04
CA PRO A 126 -8.04 0.27 4.17
C PRO A 126 -8.53 -0.24 2.80
N GLN A 127 -9.17 -1.41 2.80
CA GLN A 127 -9.77 -2.01 1.60
C GLN A 127 -11.16 -1.45 1.25
N TRP A 128 -11.60 -0.42 1.96
CA TRP A 128 -12.87 0.29 1.77
C TRP A 128 -12.66 1.79 1.56
N LYS A 129 -13.72 2.49 1.16
CA LYS A 129 -13.75 3.95 0.96
C LYS A 129 -14.77 4.63 1.87
N VAL A 130 -14.57 5.91 2.18
CA VAL A 130 -15.59 6.72 2.85
C VAL A 130 -16.68 7.15 1.86
N GLY A 131 -17.92 7.17 2.32
CA GLY A 131 -19.04 7.76 1.62
C GLY A 131 -19.10 9.29 1.74
N PRO A 132 -19.99 9.96 0.98
CA PRO A 132 -20.16 11.41 1.01
C PRO A 132 -20.44 12.01 2.40
N ARG A 133 -20.99 11.21 3.31
CA ARG A 133 -21.30 11.61 4.69
C ARG A 133 -20.20 11.23 5.70
N GLY A 134 -19.01 10.86 5.22
CA GLY A 134 -17.89 10.45 6.08
C GLY A 134 -18.09 9.09 6.76
N THR A 135 -19.02 8.27 6.27
CA THR A 135 -19.27 6.93 6.80
C THR A 135 -18.41 5.90 6.07
N GLU A 136 -17.93 4.90 6.80
CA GLU A 136 -17.33 3.70 6.23
C GLU A 136 -18.32 3.01 5.26
N ARG A 137 -17.78 2.41 4.19
CA ARG A 137 -18.53 1.60 3.22
C ARG A 137 -17.98 0.19 3.22
N ASP A 138 -18.73 -0.71 2.61
CA ASP A 138 -18.24 -2.05 2.30
C ASP A 138 -16.95 -2.00 1.47
N PRO A 139 -16.03 -2.97 1.66
CA PRO A 139 -14.79 -3.06 0.90
C PRO A 139 -15.03 -3.15 -0.60
N ASP A 140 -14.32 -2.29 -1.34
CA ASP A 140 -14.35 -2.23 -2.80
C ASP A 140 -13.17 -2.97 -3.44
N ARG A 141 -12.34 -3.63 -2.62
CA ARG A 141 -11.29 -4.54 -3.08
C ARG A 141 -10.98 -5.62 -2.05
N LEU A 142 -10.48 -6.74 -2.54
CA LEU A 142 -9.83 -7.81 -1.79
C LEU A 142 -8.32 -7.57 -1.82
N VAL A 143 -7.63 -7.90 -0.73
CA VAL A 143 -6.16 -8.01 -0.71
C VAL A 143 -5.74 -9.40 -0.23
N ILE A 144 -4.80 -10.02 -0.94
CA ILE A 144 -4.11 -11.24 -0.51
C ILE A 144 -2.64 -10.87 -0.29
N ASP A 145 -2.18 -10.96 0.95
CA ASP A 145 -0.81 -10.59 1.34
C ASP A 145 0.05 -11.84 1.47
N LEU A 146 1.12 -11.91 0.68
CA LEU A 146 2.03 -13.04 0.59
C LEU A 146 3.35 -12.70 1.26
N ASP A 147 3.59 -13.31 2.42
CA ASP A 147 4.70 -13.01 3.31
C ASP A 147 5.66 -14.21 3.42
N PRO A 148 6.88 -14.15 2.84
CA PRO A 148 7.79 -15.27 2.85
C PRO A 148 8.50 -15.43 4.20
N GLY A 149 8.57 -16.67 4.69
CA GLY A 149 9.36 -17.07 5.85
C GLY A 149 10.70 -17.68 5.41
N ALA A 150 11.80 -17.05 5.84
CA ALA A 150 13.15 -17.49 5.48
C ALA A 150 13.36 -19.01 5.66
N PRO A 151 14.01 -19.71 4.70
CA PRO A 151 14.73 -19.17 3.55
C PRO A 151 13.87 -18.78 2.34
N ALA A 152 12.55 -19.00 2.37
CA ALA A 152 11.68 -18.53 1.29
C ALA A 152 11.77 -17.00 1.15
N ALA A 153 11.57 -16.54 -0.08
CA ALA A 153 11.70 -15.16 -0.51
C ALA A 153 10.66 -14.84 -1.60
N LEU A 154 10.98 -13.87 -2.45
CA LEU A 154 10.07 -13.38 -3.49
C LEU A 154 9.74 -14.44 -4.58
N PRO A 155 10.64 -15.35 -4.99
CA PRO A 155 10.30 -16.40 -5.94
C PRO A 155 9.20 -17.35 -5.45
N GLU A 156 9.25 -17.76 -4.18
CA GLU A 156 8.19 -18.58 -3.58
C GLU A 156 6.87 -17.80 -3.50
N CYS A 157 6.93 -16.48 -3.21
CA CYS A 157 5.74 -15.64 -3.26
C CYS A 157 5.13 -15.57 -4.66
N ALA A 158 5.97 -15.55 -5.71
CA ALA A 158 5.52 -15.55 -7.10
C ALA A 158 4.83 -16.87 -7.45
N GLU A 159 5.39 -18.02 -7.06
CA GLU A 159 4.75 -19.33 -7.25
C GLU A 159 3.36 -19.36 -6.56
N VAL A 160 3.27 -18.90 -5.31
CA VAL A 160 1.99 -18.82 -4.59
C VAL A 160 1.04 -17.82 -5.25
N ALA A 161 1.55 -16.71 -5.78
CA ALA A 161 0.73 -15.71 -6.47
C ALA A 161 0.03 -16.28 -7.70
N LEU A 162 0.70 -17.15 -8.47
CA LEU A 162 0.12 -17.84 -9.62
C LEU A 162 -1.03 -18.78 -9.19
N LEU A 163 -0.84 -19.54 -8.11
CA LEU A 163 -1.91 -20.38 -7.55
C LEU A 163 -3.12 -19.55 -7.09
N VAL A 164 -2.87 -18.42 -6.45
CA VAL A 164 -3.93 -17.50 -6.02
C VAL A 164 -4.64 -16.90 -7.23
N ARG A 165 -3.91 -16.50 -8.28
CA ARG A 165 -4.49 -15.98 -9.53
C ARG A 165 -5.45 -16.98 -10.15
N GLU A 166 -5.04 -18.23 -10.30
CA GLU A 166 -5.88 -19.30 -10.84
C GLU A 166 -7.15 -19.47 -10.01
N ARG A 167 -7.02 -19.47 -8.68
CA ARG A 167 -8.17 -19.63 -7.79
C ARG A 167 -9.14 -18.45 -7.87
N LEU A 168 -8.62 -17.22 -7.84
CA LEU A 168 -9.43 -16.01 -7.98
C LEU A 168 -10.14 -15.99 -9.35
N SER A 169 -9.42 -16.33 -10.43
CA SER A 169 -9.98 -16.38 -11.77
C SER A 169 -11.11 -17.41 -11.91
N ALA A 170 -10.97 -18.59 -11.30
CA ALA A 170 -12.04 -19.60 -11.25
C ALA A 170 -13.29 -19.11 -10.52
N ASP A 171 -13.13 -18.19 -9.57
CA ASP A 171 -14.20 -17.51 -8.84
C ASP A 171 -14.70 -16.23 -9.56
N GLY A 172 -14.20 -15.94 -10.77
CA GLY A 172 -14.55 -14.76 -11.56
C GLY A 172 -13.88 -13.46 -11.12
N LEU A 173 -12.86 -13.54 -10.25
CA LEU A 173 -12.10 -12.41 -9.73
C LEU A 173 -10.78 -12.26 -10.48
N GLU A 174 -10.58 -11.13 -11.14
CA GLU A 174 -9.27 -10.75 -11.69
C GLU A 174 -8.46 -10.00 -10.64
N CYS A 175 -7.15 -10.24 -10.60
CA CYS A 175 -6.27 -9.57 -9.64
C CYS A 175 -5.00 -9.02 -10.28
N VAL A 176 -4.43 -8.03 -9.59
CA VAL A 176 -3.22 -7.31 -9.95
C VAL A 176 -2.13 -7.63 -8.92
N PRO A 177 -0.96 -8.15 -9.34
CA PRO A 177 0.15 -8.37 -8.44
C PRO A 177 0.94 -7.08 -8.18
N VAL A 178 1.35 -6.89 -6.93
CA VAL A 178 2.09 -5.73 -6.44
C VAL A 178 3.21 -6.23 -5.55
N THR A 179 4.47 -6.13 -5.99
CA THR A 179 5.62 -6.35 -5.09
C THR A 179 5.53 -5.39 -3.91
N SER A 180 5.76 -5.86 -2.68
CA SER A 180 5.47 -5.04 -1.48
C SER A 180 6.46 -3.89 -1.24
N GLY A 181 7.59 -3.87 -1.95
CA GLY A 181 8.77 -3.05 -1.64
C GLY A 181 9.55 -3.54 -0.41
N SER A 182 9.15 -4.65 0.21
CA SER A 182 9.83 -5.24 1.37
C SER A 182 10.29 -6.66 1.08
N LYS A 183 9.60 -7.71 1.58
CA LYS A 183 10.01 -9.10 1.39
C LYS A 183 9.11 -9.86 0.42
N GLY A 184 7.81 -9.63 0.52
CA GLY A 184 6.78 -10.36 -0.22
C GLY A 184 6.11 -9.53 -1.31
N LEU A 185 4.91 -9.95 -1.68
CA LEU A 185 4.04 -9.28 -2.65
C LEU A 185 2.57 -9.38 -2.22
N GLN A 186 1.73 -8.54 -2.80
CA GLN A 186 0.30 -8.45 -2.57
C GLN A 186 -0.46 -8.66 -3.87
N LEU A 187 -1.63 -9.27 -3.79
CA LEU A 187 -2.58 -9.35 -4.90
C LEU A 187 -3.82 -8.54 -4.54
N TYR A 188 -4.23 -7.66 -5.44
CA TYR A 188 -5.44 -6.85 -5.29
C TYR A 188 -6.48 -7.26 -6.31
N ALA A 189 -7.70 -7.53 -5.88
CA ALA A 189 -8.84 -7.76 -6.78
C ALA A 189 -9.93 -6.73 -6.49
N PRO A 190 -10.44 -5.99 -7.49
CA PRO A 190 -11.57 -5.08 -7.28
C PRO A 190 -12.82 -5.89 -6.89
N LEU A 191 -13.67 -5.31 -6.05
CA LEU A 191 -14.93 -5.89 -5.60
C LEU A 191 -16.10 -4.94 -5.86
N SER A 192 -17.30 -5.49 -5.75
CA SER A 192 -18.56 -4.74 -5.92
C SER A 192 -18.76 -3.60 -4.92
N GLY A 193 -18.18 -3.68 -3.73
CA GLY A 193 -18.44 -2.75 -2.63
C GLY A 193 -19.85 -2.87 -2.05
N THR A 194 -20.41 -4.10 -2.04
CA THR A 194 -21.77 -4.38 -1.53
C THR A 194 -21.82 -5.59 -0.58
N GLN A 195 -20.68 -6.01 -0.06
CA GLN A 195 -20.55 -7.12 0.88
C GLN A 195 -19.75 -6.66 2.08
N ASP A 196 -20.23 -7.02 3.27
CA ASP A 196 -19.55 -6.72 4.53
C ASP A 196 -18.10 -7.24 4.52
N ALA A 197 -17.21 -6.52 5.22
CA ALA A 197 -15.81 -6.90 5.38
C ALA A 197 -15.62 -8.31 5.92
N ASP A 198 -16.50 -8.79 6.80
CA ASP A 198 -16.43 -10.16 7.34
C ASP A 198 -16.68 -11.21 6.25
N VAL A 199 -17.57 -10.94 5.28
CA VAL A 199 -17.80 -11.84 4.13
C VAL A 199 -16.56 -11.94 3.26
N VAL A 200 -15.93 -10.80 2.95
CA VAL A 200 -14.70 -10.75 2.14
C VAL A 200 -13.53 -11.42 2.87
N ARG A 201 -13.41 -11.17 4.18
CA ARG A 201 -12.38 -11.78 5.03
C ARG A 201 -12.54 -13.30 5.14
N GLU A 202 -13.75 -13.80 5.32
CA GLU A 202 -14.00 -15.25 5.35
C GLU A 202 -13.76 -15.91 3.99
N TYR A 203 -14.06 -15.24 2.88
CA TYR A 203 -13.66 -15.71 1.55
C TYR A 203 -12.13 -15.85 1.44
N ALA A 204 -11.37 -14.79 1.80
CA ALA A 204 -9.92 -14.80 1.79
C ALA A 204 -9.34 -15.93 2.67
N LYS A 205 -9.93 -16.15 3.84
CA LYS A 205 -9.54 -17.21 4.76
C LYS A 205 -9.79 -18.61 4.20
N ARG A 206 -10.96 -18.86 3.58
CA ARG A 206 -11.25 -20.16 2.93
C ARG A 206 -10.25 -20.46 1.80
N LEU A 207 -9.96 -19.45 0.98
CA LEU A 207 -8.94 -19.56 -0.08
C LEU A 207 -7.57 -19.92 0.52
N ALA A 208 -7.15 -19.18 1.56
CA ALA A 208 -5.88 -19.41 2.25
C ALA A 208 -5.76 -20.83 2.82
N GLU A 209 -6.79 -21.29 3.52
CA GLU A 209 -6.83 -22.61 4.12
C GLU A 209 -6.89 -23.73 3.08
N SER A 210 -7.53 -23.53 1.93
CA SER A 210 -7.53 -24.51 0.84
C SER A 210 -6.14 -24.65 0.25
N LEU A 211 -5.50 -23.54 -0.15
CA LEU A 211 -4.15 -23.56 -0.71
C LEU A 211 -3.12 -24.12 0.29
N ALA A 212 -3.24 -23.79 1.58
CA ALA A 212 -2.39 -24.36 2.62
C ALA A 212 -2.60 -25.88 2.82
N ARG A 213 -3.78 -26.43 2.50
CA ARG A 213 -4.02 -27.89 2.52
C ARG A 213 -3.47 -28.58 1.27
N GLU A 214 -3.56 -27.93 0.11
CA GLU A 214 -3.16 -28.45 -1.20
C GLU A 214 -1.63 -28.38 -1.39
N ARG A 215 -1.00 -27.27 -1.00
CA ARG A 215 0.44 -27.00 -1.12
C ARG A 215 1.09 -26.80 0.24
N ARG A 216 1.00 -27.83 1.11
CA ARG A 216 1.55 -27.82 2.49
C ARG A 216 3.05 -27.60 2.55
N ASP A 217 3.76 -27.93 1.48
CA ASP A 217 5.18 -27.71 1.27
C ASP A 217 5.52 -26.21 1.15
N LEU A 218 4.61 -25.41 0.59
CA LEU A 218 4.88 -24.04 0.15
C LEU A 218 4.05 -22.98 0.90
N VAL A 219 2.80 -23.28 1.26
CA VAL A 219 1.83 -22.30 1.79
C VAL A 219 1.52 -22.57 3.26
N VAL A 220 1.41 -21.50 4.05
CA VAL A 220 0.85 -21.51 5.39
C VAL A 220 -0.23 -20.43 5.54
N SER A 221 -1.33 -20.74 6.20
CA SER A 221 -2.43 -19.79 6.49
C SER A 221 -2.55 -19.47 7.99
N SER A 222 -1.79 -20.17 8.84
CA SER A 222 -1.71 -19.93 10.28
C SER A 222 -0.77 -18.78 10.60
N MET A 223 -1.19 -17.90 11.50
CA MET A 223 -0.36 -16.77 11.96
C MET A 223 0.87 -17.20 12.77
N SER A 224 0.98 -18.47 13.14
CA SER A 224 2.13 -19.00 13.89
C SER A 224 3.43 -18.85 13.09
N LYS A 225 4.38 -18.06 13.62
CA LYS A 225 5.70 -17.88 13.00
C LYS A 225 6.51 -19.18 12.90
N ALA A 226 6.26 -20.13 13.81
CA ALA A 226 6.95 -21.42 13.83
C ALA A 226 6.69 -22.29 12.59
N LEU A 227 5.59 -22.03 11.86
CA LEU A 227 5.19 -22.79 10.68
C LEU A 227 5.68 -22.18 9.36
N ARG A 228 6.30 -21.00 9.41
CA ARG A 228 6.70 -20.20 8.23
C ARG A 228 8.05 -20.56 7.60
N PRO A 229 9.05 -21.17 8.29
CA PRO A 229 10.35 -21.39 7.66
C PRO A 229 10.23 -22.15 6.33
N GLY A 230 10.76 -21.56 5.25
CA GLY A 230 10.72 -22.10 3.89
C GLY A 230 9.36 -22.02 3.20
N LYS A 231 8.40 -21.27 3.75
CA LYS A 231 7.02 -21.18 3.25
C LYS A 231 6.56 -19.75 3.12
N VAL A 232 5.49 -19.55 2.37
CA VAL A 232 4.79 -18.27 2.22
C VAL A 232 3.55 -18.26 3.10
N LEU A 233 3.48 -17.29 4.01
CA LEU A 233 2.24 -16.98 4.71
C LEU A 233 1.30 -16.29 3.73
N LEU A 234 0.10 -16.83 3.58
CA LEU A 234 -1.02 -16.14 2.96
C LEU A 234 -1.83 -15.48 4.07
N ASP A 235 -1.56 -14.20 4.34
CA ASP A 235 -2.18 -13.44 5.44
C ASP A 235 -3.56 -12.91 5.02
N TRP A 236 -4.56 -13.76 5.20
CA TRP A 236 -5.97 -13.44 4.95
C TRP A 236 -6.54 -12.37 5.90
N SER A 237 -5.84 -12.04 7.01
CA SER A 237 -6.35 -11.13 8.04
C SER A 237 -6.34 -9.66 7.62
N GLN A 238 -5.63 -9.33 6.54
CA GLN A 238 -5.52 -7.97 5.99
C GLN A 238 -6.86 -7.41 5.46
N ASN A 239 -7.87 -8.25 5.25
CA ASN A 239 -9.23 -7.87 4.83
C ASN A 239 -10.15 -7.47 5.99
N HIS A 240 -9.67 -7.48 7.23
CA HIS A 240 -10.44 -6.96 8.36
C HIS A 240 -10.62 -5.44 8.25
N HIS A 241 -11.82 -4.92 8.51
CA HIS A 241 -12.17 -3.50 8.31
C HIS A 241 -11.22 -2.49 9.00
N ALA A 242 -10.73 -2.83 10.19
CA ALA A 242 -9.76 -2.04 10.97
C ALA A 242 -8.32 -2.05 10.43
N LYS A 243 -7.99 -2.89 9.44
CA LYS A 243 -6.62 -3.04 8.92
C LYS A 243 -6.38 -2.13 7.72
N THR A 244 -5.13 -1.77 7.55
CA THR A 244 -4.65 -1.01 6.39
C THR A 244 -3.48 -1.76 5.77
N THR A 245 -3.36 -1.72 4.45
CA THR A 245 -2.19 -2.20 3.72
C THR A 245 -1.47 -1.04 3.08
N ILE A 246 -0.19 -1.23 2.75
CA ILE A 246 0.56 -0.30 1.92
C ILE A 246 -0.22 -0.03 0.61
N CYS A 247 -0.33 1.23 0.21
CA CYS A 247 -0.94 1.59 -1.07
C CYS A 247 0.06 1.28 -2.21
N PRO A 248 -0.36 0.75 -3.37
CA PRO A 248 0.52 0.68 -4.52
C PRO A 248 1.14 2.06 -4.84
N TYR A 249 2.37 2.04 -5.34
CA TYR A 249 3.29 3.18 -5.51
C TYR A 249 3.83 3.83 -4.24
N SER A 250 3.35 3.46 -3.05
CA SER A 250 3.95 3.99 -1.81
C SER A 250 5.37 3.49 -1.63
N LEU A 251 6.29 4.37 -1.22
CA LEU A 251 7.62 3.97 -0.78
C LEU A 251 7.55 3.11 0.49
N ARG A 252 8.64 2.41 0.76
CA ARG A 252 8.86 1.64 1.99
C ARG A 252 9.94 2.26 2.84
N GLY A 253 9.70 2.32 4.15
CA GLY A 253 10.69 2.79 5.14
C GLY A 253 11.71 1.70 5.46
N ARG A 254 12.42 1.23 4.43
CA ARG A 254 13.47 0.20 4.49
C ARG A 254 14.80 0.81 4.07
N GLU A 255 15.87 0.02 4.14
CA GLU A 255 17.22 0.45 3.77
C GLU A 255 17.29 1.01 2.34
N GLN A 256 16.65 0.32 1.39
CA GLN A 256 16.52 0.74 0.01
C GLN A 256 15.19 1.49 -0.20
N PRO A 257 15.15 2.55 -1.01
CA PRO A 257 13.93 3.30 -1.34
C PRO A 257 13.11 2.54 -2.40
N ASN A 258 12.67 1.34 -2.03
CA ASN A 258 11.79 0.52 -2.84
C ASN A 258 10.34 0.96 -2.62
N ALA A 259 9.50 0.70 -3.62
CA ALA A 259 8.07 0.98 -3.55
C ALA A 259 7.24 -0.30 -3.57
N ALA A 260 6.00 -0.20 -3.09
CA ALA A 260 4.97 -1.19 -3.35
C ALA A 260 4.57 -1.12 -4.83
N ALA A 261 5.28 -1.82 -5.71
CA ALA A 261 5.19 -1.62 -7.14
C ALA A 261 4.32 -2.67 -7.83
N PRO A 262 3.31 -2.26 -8.61
CA PRO A 262 2.57 -3.16 -9.49
C PRO A 262 3.50 -3.96 -10.41
N ARG A 263 3.07 -5.13 -10.84
CA ARG A 263 3.82 -6.01 -11.75
C ARG A 263 2.89 -6.58 -12.80
N THR A 264 3.45 -6.90 -13.96
CA THR A 264 2.76 -7.73 -14.95
C THR A 264 2.80 -9.19 -14.52
N TRP A 265 1.86 -10.00 -15.00
CA TRP A 265 1.88 -11.44 -14.74
C TRP A 265 3.09 -12.15 -15.38
N ALA A 266 3.57 -11.69 -16.53
CA ALA A 266 4.77 -12.22 -17.15
C ALA A 266 6.01 -12.09 -16.24
N GLU A 267 6.10 -11.00 -15.46
CA GLU A 267 7.17 -10.83 -14.47
C GLU A 267 6.99 -11.72 -13.24
N ILE A 268 5.76 -12.08 -12.88
CA ILE A 268 5.51 -13.04 -11.80
C ILE A 268 5.85 -14.46 -12.26
N GLU A 269 5.57 -14.78 -13.52
CA GLU A 269 5.92 -16.06 -14.14
C GLU A 269 7.44 -16.24 -14.26
N ASP A 270 8.20 -15.16 -14.48
CA ASP A 270 9.67 -15.15 -14.40
C ASP A 270 10.18 -14.92 -12.96
N ALA A 271 9.75 -15.79 -12.04
CA ALA A 271 10.03 -15.69 -10.61
C ALA A 271 11.53 -15.59 -10.26
N GLY A 272 12.41 -16.12 -11.12
CA GLY A 272 13.86 -16.11 -10.91
C GLY A 272 14.52 -14.73 -11.09
N SER A 273 13.91 -13.84 -11.89
CA SER A 273 14.37 -12.46 -12.08
C SER A 273 13.59 -11.43 -11.25
N LEU A 274 12.51 -11.88 -10.57
CA LEU A 274 11.62 -10.99 -9.83
C LEU A 274 12.34 -10.35 -8.63
N THR A 275 12.35 -9.03 -8.62
CA THR A 275 12.91 -8.19 -7.55
C THR A 275 11.87 -7.18 -7.06
N GLN A 276 12.11 -6.64 -5.87
CA GLN A 276 11.42 -5.42 -5.42
C GLN A 276 11.93 -4.25 -6.26
N LEU A 277 11.05 -3.34 -6.67
CA LEU A 277 11.45 -2.19 -7.49
C LEU A 277 11.90 -1.00 -6.63
N HIS A 278 13.06 -0.46 -7.00
CA HIS A 278 13.53 0.83 -6.54
C HIS A 278 12.64 1.95 -7.11
N HIS A 279 12.45 3.04 -6.36
CA HIS A 279 11.56 4.13 -6.75
C HIS A 279 11.86 4.74 -8.13
N ARG A 280 13.13 4.77 -8.55
CA ARG A 280 13.53 5.24 -9.88
C ARG A 280 13.07 4.29 -10.99
N GLU A 281 13.19 2.98 -10.80
CA GLU A 281 12.70 1.97 -11.75
C GLU A 281 11.18 2.04 -11.89
N VAL A 282 10.46 2.36 -10.81
CA VAL A 282 9.01 2.58 -10.86
C VAL A 282 8.67 3.78 -11.75
N VAL A 283 9.43 4.86 -11.66
CA VAL A 283 9.24 6.05 -12.51
C VAL A 283 9.56 5.75 -13.97
N GLU A 284 10.65 5.03 -14.23
CA GLU A 284 11.06 4.63 -15.60
C GLU A 284 10.01 3.75 -16.29
N ARG A 285 9.25 2.99 -15.50
CA ARG A 285 8.24 2.04 -15.98
C ARG A 285 6.80 2.50 -15.74
N LEU A 286 6.60 3.77 -15.37
CA LEU A 286 5.34 4.24 -14.80
C LEU A 286 4.14 3.99 -15.72
N ASP A 287 4.28 4.20 -17.03
CA ASP A 287 3.17 4.04 -17.97
C ASP A 287 2.68 2.58 -18.02
N ASP A 288 3.60 1.61 -18.09
CA ASP A 288 3.28 0.18 -18.07
C ASP A 288 2.63 -0.23 -16.75
N LEU A 289 3.17 0.27 -15.63
CA LEU A 289 2.65 -0.04 -14.30
C LEU A 289 1.28 0.61 -14.05
N ALA A 290 1.08 1.84 -14.54
CA ALA A 290 -0.17 2.56 -14.46
C ALA A 290 -1.28 1.77 -15.15
N HIS A 291 -1.02 1.29 -16.37
CA HIS A 291 -1.95 0.44 -17.12
C HIS A 291 -2.36 -0.82 -16.34
N VAL A 292 -1.40 -1.49 -15.70
CA VAL A 292 -1.69 -2.66 -14.84
C VAL A 292 -2.66 -2.31 -13.70
N THR A 293 -2.54 -1.13 -13.09
CA THR A 293 -3.38 -0.71 -11.96
C THR A 293 -4.73 -0.10 -12.35
N GLU A 294 -4.99 0.18 -13.61
CA GLU A 294 -6.29 0.69 -14.08
C GLU A 294 -7.44 -0.24 -13.70
N ALA A 295 -7.22 -1.56 -13.73
CA ALA A 295 -8.20 -2.56 -13.32
C ALA A 295 -8.71 -2.36 -11.88
N LEU A 296 -7.88 -1.83 -10.97
CA LEU A 296 -8.25 -1.58 -9.57
C LEU A 296 -9.15 -0.35 -9.39
N GLN A 297 -9.35 0.44 -10.45
CA GLN A 297 -10.16 1.66 -10.42
C GLN A 297 -11.64 1.38 -10.74
N HIS A 298 -11.93 0.21 -11.32
CA HIS A 298 -13.28 -0.22 -11.68
C HIS A 298 -13.91 -1.10 -10.61
N LYS A 299 -15.25 -1.18 -10.61
CA LYS A 299 -15.97 -2.10 -9.71
C LYS A 299 -15.79 -3.53 -10.22
N GLY A 300 -15.43 -4.43 -9.31
CA GLY A 300 -15.38 -5.86 -9.59
C GLY A 300 -16.67 -6.59 -9.19
N PRO A 301 -16.67 -7.93 -9.26
CA PRO A 301 -17.81 -8.73 -8.86
C PRO A 301 -17.92 -8.86 -7.34
N ARG A 302 -18.92 -9.62 -6.89
CA ARG A 302 -19.04 -10.09 -5.51
C ARG A 302 -18.11 -11.29 -5.30
N VAL A 303 -17.54 -11.45 -4.11
CA VAL A 303 -16.89 -12.72 -3.76
C VAL A 303 -17.96 -13.82 -3.65
N PRO A 304 -17.66 -15.07 -4.08
CA PRO A 304 -18.53 -16.21 -3.85
C PRO A 304 -18.79 -16.44 -2.36
N THR A 305 -20.05 -16.68 -2.01
CA THR A 305 -20.50 -17.01 -0.65
C THR A 305 -20.65 -18.49 -0.45
#